data_AF-A0AA40WYX7-F1
#
_entry.id   AF-A0AA40WYX7-F1
#
_cell.length_a   1.000
_cell.length_b   1.000
_cell.length_c   1.000
_cell.angle_alpha   90.00
_cell.angle_beta   90.00
_cell.angle_gamma   90.00
#
_symmetry.space_group_name_H-M   'P 1'
#
loop_
_entity.id
_entity.type
_entity.pdbx_description
1 polymer ?
#
loop_
_entity_poly.entity_id
_entity_poly.type
_entity_poly.pdbx_seq_one_letter_code
_entity_poly.pdbx_strand_id
1 'polypeptide(L)'
;MTRRLAKLGDKTTHGQINSASSTIFDQQKALVLSGDKAWCGRCKDSYEIIGTYTGWFEDVMLVGEGDYVSCRCTDNQVYASSDYFGESDNTAPSLPYSMAEPEVLHYAQAHKPTKLLFPVLNDTPLEPLLLPARIYETINKMDDYAADDMHYGDLTEAALKIRYGLTNVSVNIDPFNGIKKTHRFAGDVDPRVEVISLEQSAAELFDQFRDLSDAYSWQGEYQGLIRKMITHMQHGEGAPFQDPLLDKAMKERILNDKSAESSLLRIKKILAEFVIYKEGFFPLASMGLFKSAINDYSKLPKFNNLVDRINGLGISVHDTWATHIVLESLEIKDNRFYAVVTYRIQDHFGLDDTDALDPFYIQFRIFRVWFLLQRWEKYGFKSFITEMNVEVRISGMHR
;
A
#
# COMPACT_ATOMS: atom_id res chain seq x y z
N MET A 1 18.04 19.24 6.88
CA MET A 1 17.55 19.29 8.28
C MET A 1 16.07 18.99 8.23
N THR A 2 15.62 17.93 8.90
CA THR A 2 14.23 17.47 8.82
C THR A 2 13.28 18.48 9.46
N ARG A 3 12.25 18.92 8.75
CA ARG A 3 11.26 19.91 9.22
C ARG A 3 9.86 19.55 8.76
N ARG A 4 8.85 20.19 9.34
CA ARG A 4 7.44 19.92 9.05
C ARG A 4 7.06 20.31 7.63
N LEU A 5 6.17 19.52 7.03
CA LEU A 5 5.54 19.82 5.75
C LEU A 5 4.27 20.66 5.94
N ALA A 6 3.92 21.46 4.95
CA ALA A 6 2.76 22.33 4.99
C ALA A 6 1.51 21.63 4.45
N LYS A 7 0.35 22.02 4.98
CA LYS A 7 -0.99 21.57 4.53
C LYS A 7 -1.91 22.74 4.20
N LEU A 8 -3.01 22.45 3.48
CA LEU A 8 -4.00 23.44 3.10
C LEU A 8 -4.49 24.26 4.32
N GLY A 9 -4.42 25.59 4.18
CA GLY A 9 -4.82 26.53 5.22
C GLY A 9 -3.75 26.84 6.27
N ASP A 10 -2.54 26.27 6.16
CA ASP A 10 -1.39 26.71 6.95
C ASP A 10 -1.07 28.18 6.69
N LYS A 11 -0.50 28.84 7.70
CA LYS A 11 -0.22 30.28 7.65
C LYS A 11 1.07 30.56 6.91
N THR A 12 1.12 31.75 6.32
CA THR A 12 2.36 32.38 5.88
C THR A 12 2.56 33.68 6.64
N THR A 13 3.76 34.26 6.57
CA THR A 13 4.07 35.53 7.25
C THR A 13 3.06 36.63 6.93
N HIS A 14 2.54 36.68 5.70
CA HIS A 14 1.57 37.70 5.27
C HIS A 14 0.20 37.14 4.88
N GLY A 15 -0.12 35.88 5.18
CA GLY A 15 -1.41 35.30 4.80
C GLY A 15 -1.55 33.83 5.09
N GLN A 16 -2.04 33.06 4.11
CA GLN A 16 -2.29 31.63 4.26
C GLN A 16 -2.30 30.90 2.92
N ILE A 17 -1.99 29.61 2.98
CA ILE A 17 -2.05 28.70 1.85
C ILE A 17 -3.51 28.47 1.46
N ASN A 18 -3.83 28.68 0.18
CA ASN A 18 -5.19 28.61 -0.34
C ASN A 18 -5.37 27.70 -1.57
N SER A 19 -4.30 27.05 -2.05
CA SER A 19 -4.41 25.82 -2.84
C SER A 19 -3.48 24.75 -2.29
N ALA A 20 -3.87 23.50 -2.53
CA ALA A 20 -3.09 22.33 -2.20
C ALA A 20 -3.51 21.23 -3.19
N SER A 21 -2.57 20.79 -4.00
CA SER A 21 -2.80 19.85 -5.11
C SER A 21 -2.23 18.46 -4.83
N SER A 22 -1.58 18.27 -3.68
CA SER A 22 -1.07 16.96 -3.27
C SER A 22 -2.21 15.96 -3.12
N THR A 23 -1.90 14.73 -3.51
CA THR A 23 -2.72 13.56 -3.24
C THR A 23 -2.54 13.05 -1.80
N ILE A 24 -1.62 13.63 -1.03
CA ILE A 24 -1.33 13.33 0.37
C ILE A 24 -2.12 14.24 1.28
N PHE A 25 -2.76 13.69 2.32
CA PHE A 25 -3.62 14.45 3.23
C PHE A 25 -3.20 14.29 4.70
N ASP A 26 -3.29 15.39 5.44
CA ASP A 26 -3.24 15.43 6.90
C ASP A 26 -4.60 15.91 7.45
N GLN A 27 -5.29 15.05 8.20
CA GLN A 27 -6.60 15.35 8.83
C GLN A 27 -7.59 16.03 7.86
N GLN A 28 -7.75 15.44 6.66
CA GLN A 28 -8.61 15.91 5.55
C GLN A 28 -8.12 17.14 4.77
N LYS A 29 -6.92 17.64 5.05
CA LYS A 29 -6.29 18.74 4.31
C LYS A 29 -5.12 18.23 3.49
N ALA A 30 -5.12 18.50 2.19
CA ALA A 30 -4.01 18.11 1.33
C ALA A 30 -2.71 18.79 1.78
N LEU A 31 -1.58 18.08 1.67
CA LEU A 31 -0.26 18.68 1.72
C LEU A 31 -0.06 19.59 0.51
N VAL A 32 0.97 20.43 0.59
CA VAL A 32 1.17 21.52 -0.37
C VAL A 32 2.36 21.18 -1.24
N LEU A 33 2.17 21.23 -2.56
CA LEU A 33 3.23 21.01 -3.54
C LEU A 33 3.79 22.35 -4.00
N SER A 34 5.02 22.34 -4.52
CA SER A 34 5.61 23.49 -5.20
C SER A 34 4.71 23.88 -6.39
N GLY A 35 4.43 25.16 -6.55
CA GLY A 35 3.43 25.67 -7.52
C GLY A 35 2.02 25.83 -6.97
N ASP A 36 1.68 25.24 -5.81
CA ASP A 36 0.47 25.60 -5.08
C ASP A 36 0.56 27.03 -4.53
N LYS A 37 -0.57 27.64 -4.22
CA LYS A 37 -0.69 29.07 -3.97
C LYS A 37 -0.95 29.41 -2.51
N ALA A 38 -0.37 30.53 -2.09
CA ALA A 38 -0.72 31.23 -0.87
C ALA A 38 -1.21 32.64 -1.18
N TRP A 39 -2.28 33.05 -0.50
CA TRP A 39 -2.72 34.44 -0.48
C TRP A 39 -1.73 35.30 0.30
N CYS A 40 -1.28 36.40 -0.28
CA CYS A 40 -0.46 37.40 0.39
C CYS A 40 -1.30 38.66 0.67
N GLY A 41 -1.56 38.96 1.94
CA GLY A 41 -2.36 40.12 2.35
C GLY A 41 -1.71 41.48 2.04
N ARG A 42 -0.38 41.53 1.88
CA ARG A 42 0.34 42.75 1.46
C ARG A 42 0.21 43.02 -0.03
N CYS A 43 0.43 41.99 -0.85
CA CYS A 43 0.29 42.08 -2.31
C CYS A 43 -1.17 42.05 -2.78
N LYS A 44 -2.09 41.58 -1.91
CA LYS A 44 -3.51 41.39 -2.18
C LYS A 44 -3.78 40.48 -3.38
N ASP A 45 -2.99 39.42 -3.50
CA ASP A 45 -3.13 38.39 -4.55
C ASP A 45 -2.55 37.04 -4.08
N SER A 46 -2.82 35.98 -4.83
CA SER A 46 -2.30 34.63 -4.61
C SER A 46 -1.09 34.33 -5.49
N TYR A 47 -0.04 33.82 -4.87
CA TYR A 47 1.24 33.53 -5.51
C TYR A 47 1.68 32.10 -5.23
N GLU A 48 2.40 31.52 -6.16
CA GLU A 48 2.96 30.18 -6.04
C GLU A 48 3.95 30.10 -4.88
N ILE A 49 3.98 28.95 -4.23
CA ILE A 49 4.91 28.62 -3.16
C ILE A 49 6.02 27.77 -3.77
N ILE A 50 7.26 28.09 -3.43
CA ILE A 50 8.44 27.39 -3.93
C ILE A 50 8.82 26.34 -2.90
N GLY A 51 8.39 25.10 -3.15
CA GLY A 51 8.70 23.95 -2.29
C GLY A 51 10.15 23.48 -2.45
N THR A 52 10.77 23.05 -1.35
CA THR A 52 12.15 22.54 -1.33
C THR A 52 12.27 21.11 -0.80
N TYR A 53 11.17 20.45 -0.41
CA TYR A 53 11.20 19.17 0.29
C TYR A 53 11.00 17.99 -0.67
N THR A 54 11.81 16.93 -0.51
CA THR A 54 11.83 15.75 -1.40
C THR A 54 11.47 14.46 -0.64
N GLY A 55 11.34 13.33 -1.35
CA GLY A 55 11.22 12.00 -0.74
C GLY A 55 9.82 11.42 -0.62
N TRP A 56 8.88 11.89 -1.44
CA TRP A 56 7.48 11.45 -1.42
C TRP A 56 7.02 11.04 -2.82
N PHE A 57 5.90 10.30 -2.92
CA PHE A 57 5.31 9.82 -4.18
C PHE A 57 4.75 10.91 -5.11
N GLU A 58 5.16 12.15 -4.92
CA GLU A 58 4.68 13.31 -5.66
C GLU A 58 5.75 13.75 -6.66
N ASP A 59 5.34 14.00 -7.90
CA ASP A 59 6.23 14.36 -9.02
C ASP A 59 6.85 15.77 -8.87
N VAL A 60 6.46 16.50 -7.83
CA VAL A 60 6.86 17.88 -7.53
C VAL A 60 7.26 18.00 -6.07
N MET A 61 8.25 18.85 -5.76
CA MET A 61 8.70 19.07 -4.38
C MET A 61 7.55 19.50 -3.48
N LEU A 62 7.55 19.01 -2.25
CA LEU A 62 6.63 19.45 -1.21
C LEU A 62 7.09 20.79 -0.63
N VAL A 63 6.11 21.52 -0.13
CA VAL A 63 6.30 22.75 0.63
C VAL A 63 6.40 22.41 2.11
N GLY A 64 7.39 22.95 2.79
CA GLY A 64 7.55 22.79 4.24
C GLY A 64 7.94 24.07 4.96
N GLU A 65 8.25 23.92 6.25
CA GLU A 65 8.57 25.03 7.16
C GLU A 65 9.70 25.90 6.59
N GLY A 66 9.41 27.20 6.41
CA GLY A 66 10.36 28.19 5.94
C GLY A 66 10.48 28.34 4.42
N ASP A 67 9.73 27.56 3.63
CA ASP A 67 9.64 27.77 2.18
C ASP A 67 8.98 29.10 1.85
N TYR A 68 9.31 29.67 0.68
CA TYR A 68 8.93 31.03 0.33
C TYR A 68 7.73 31.08 -0.62
N VAL A 69 6.91 32.11 -0.43
CA VAL A 69 5.88 32.50 -1.40
C VAL A 69 6.52 33.42 -2.44
N SER A 70 6.40 33.11 -3.72
CA SER A 70 6.99 33.82 -4.88
C SER A 70 6.52 35.28 -5.09
N CYS A 71 5.76 35.83 -4.16
CA CYS A 71 5.31 37.22 -4.16
C CYS A 71 6.48 38.20 -3.96
N ARG A 72 6.22 39.51 -4.11
CA ARG A 72 7.25 40.56 -3.95
C ARG A 72 7.71 40.80 -2.51
N CYS A 73 7.10 40.14 -1.52
CA CYS A 73 7.49 40.23 -0.13
C CYS A 73 8.59 39.20 0.16
N THR A 74 9.84 39.66 0.26
CA THR A 74 11.01 38.80 0.47
C THR A 74 11.02 38.07 1.81
N ASP A 75 10.15 38.46 2.74
CA ASP A 75 9.97 37.88 4.07
C ASP A 75 8.75 36.95 4.17
N ASN A 76 8.05 36.63 3.06
CA ASN A 76 6.85 35.80 3.10
C ASN A 76 7.18 34.30 3.10
N GLN A 77 7.21 33.71 4.30
CA GLN A 77 7.55 32.31 4.53
C GLN A 77 6.36 31.48 5.01
N VAL A 78 6.41 30.18 4.78
CA VAL A 78 5.42 29.19 5.21
C VAL A 78 5.67 28.71 6.65
N TYR A 79 4.60 28.64 7.44
CA TYR A 79 4.58 28.03 8.77
C TYR A 79 3.77 26.73 8.73
N ALA A 80 4.47 25.61 8.70
CA ALA A 80 3.95 24.27 8.52
C ALA A 80 3.38 23.69 9.82
N SER A 81 2.15 23.17 9.76
CA SER A 81 1.46 22.58 10.90
C SER A 81 1.05 21.13 10.71
N SER A 82 1.52 20.47 9.65
CA SER A 82 1.20 19.06 9.45
C SER A 82 1.91 18.15 10.44
N ASP A 83 1.36 16.95 10.60
CA ASP A 83 1.99 15.86 11.35
C ASP A 83 3.13 15.18 10.56
N TYR A 84 3.39 15.62 9.33
CA TYR A 84 4.40 15.08 8.42
C TYR A 84 5.68 15.92 8.40
N PHE A 85 6.80 15.24 8.16
CA PHE A 85 8.14 15.84 8.12
C PHE A 85 8.88 15.39 6.85
N GLY A 86 9.76 16.26 6.34
CA GLY A 86 10.60 15.96 5.19
C GLY A 86 11.97 16.60 5.30
N GLU A 87 12.88 16.20 4.40
CA GLU A 87 14.19 16.83 4.25
C GLU A 87 14.18 17.81 3.09
N SER A 88 14.67 19.03 3.35
CA SER A 88 14.81 20.05 2.31
C SER A 88 16.10 19.86 1.51
N ASP A 89 15.97 19.93 0.19
CA ASP A 89 17.06 19.99 -0.77
C ASP A 89 17.02 21.35 -1.50
N ASN A 90 17.97 22.23 -1.17
CA ASN A 90 18.06 23.56 -1.75
C ASN A 90 18.75 23.58 -3.13
N THR A 91 19.05 22.43 -3.73
CA THR A 91 19.90 22.34 -4.94
C THR A 91 19.16 21.98 -6.24
N ALA A 92 17.87 21.64 -6.19
CA ALA A 92 17.13 21.19 -7.36
C ALA A 92 16.29 22.33 -8.02
N PRO A 93 16.31 22.46 -9.37
CA PRO A 93 15.59 23.53 -10.06
C PRO A 93 14.08 23.22 -10.21
N SER A 94 13.24 24.23 -10.01
CA SER A 94 11.80 24.18 -10.27
C SER A 94 11.53 24.18 -11.78
N LEU A 95 10.86 23.14 -12.29
CA LEU A 95 10.34 23.12 -13.65
C LEU A 95 8.86 23.56 -13.66
N PRO A 96 8.43 24.45 -14.58
CA PRO A 96 7.03 24.81 -14.71
C PRO A 96 6.29 23.78 -15.58
N TYR A 97 5.19 23.21 -15.08
CA TYR A 97 4.28 22.40 -15.88
C TYR A 97 2.89 23.05 -15.99
N SER A 98 2.38 23.11 -17.21
CA SER A 98 1.05 23.61 -17.57
C SER A 98 0.06 22.45 -17.56
N MET A 99 -0.92 22.47 -16.64
CA MET A 99 -2.00 21.48 -16.63
C MET A 99 -3.04 21.78 -17.72
N ALA A 100 -3.22 20.86 -18.65
CA ALA A 100 -4.52 20.65 -19.30
C ALA A 100 -5.34 19.70 -18.40
N GLU A 101 -6.58 20.07 -18.11
CA GLU A 101 -7.50 19.31 -17.24
C GLU A 101 -7.81 17.91 -17.81
N PRO A 102 -7.77 16.84 -17.01
CA PRO A 102 -8.39 15.57 -17.37
C PRO A 102 -9.91 15.60 -17.13
N GLU A 103 -10.65 15.01 -18.04
CA GLU A 103 -12.11 14.85 -17.99
C GLU A 103 -12.60 14.11 -16.74
N VAL A 104 -13.69 14.63 -16.18
CA VAL A 104 -14.39 14.09 -15.01
C VAL A 104 -15.12 12.79 -15.38
N LEU A 105 -14.60 11.66 -14.92
CA LEU A 105 -15.33 10.39 -14.92
C LEU A 105 -16.42 10.44 -13.84
N HIS A 106 -17.68 10.47 -14.24
CA HIS A 106 -18.81 10.41 -13.33
C HIS A 106 -18.90 9.02 -12.67
N TYR A 107 -18.60 8.93 -11.38
CA TYR A 107 -18.88 7.72 -10.59
C TYR A 107 -20.33 7.75 -10.11
N ALA A 108 -21.00 6.61 -10.34
CA ALA A 108 -22.44 6.43 -10.20
C ALA A 108 -22.98 6.71 -8.78
N GLN A 109 -24.21 7.22 -8.77
CA GLN A 109 -24.98 7.57 -7.57
C GLN A 109 -25.30 6.35 -6.68
N ALA A 110 -25.28 6.60 -5.37
CA ALA A 110 -25.63 5.66 -4.32
C ALA A 110 -26.96 4.95 -4.58
N HIS A 111 -26.93 3.61 -4.61
CA HIS A 111 -28.13 2.79 -4.69
C HIS A 111 -28.82 2.72 -3.31
N LYS A 112 -30.16 2.81 -3.35
CA LYS A 112 -31.04 2.64 -2.18
C LYS A 112 -30.89 1.24 -1.57
N PRO A 113 -31.15 1.08 -0.25
CA PRO A 113 -31.06 -0.21 0.42
C PRO A 113 -32.13 -1.17 -0.10
N THR A 114 -31.71 -2.21 -0.82
CA THR A 114 -32.56 -3.32 -1.21
C THR A 114 -32.72 -4.26 -0.02
N LYS A 115 -33.97 -4.48 0.40
CA LYS A 115 -34.33 -5.45 1.45
C LYS A 115 -34.01 -6.84 0.92
N LEU A 116 -33.07 -7.54 1.55
CA LEU A 116 -32.81 -8.94 1.27
C LEU A 116 -34.10 -9.74 1.52
N LEU A 117 -34.70 -10.24 0.44
CA LEU A 117 -35.87 -11.13 0.47
C LEU A 117 -35.34 -12.56 0.32
N PHE A 118 -35.55 -13.38 1.34
CA PHE A 118 -35.17 -14.79 1.31
C PHE A 118 -36.39 -15.71 1.32
N PRO A 119 -36.30 -16.91 0.71
CA PRO A 119 -37.38 -17.87 0.66
C PRO A 119 -37.70 -18.41 2.05
N VAL A 120 -38.98 -18.64 2.31
CA VAL A 120 -39.48 -19.36 3.49
C VAL A 120 -38.95 -20.80 3.42
N LEU A 121 -38.21 -21.24 4.45
CA LEU A 121 -37.77 -22.62 4.59
C LEU A 121 -39.00 -23.53 4.85
N ASN A 122 -39.23 -24.49 3.95
CA ASN A 122 -40.18 -25.59 4.15
C ASN A 122 -39.64 -26.65 5.12
N ASP A 123 -40.55 -27.47 5.67
CA ASP A 123 -40.46 -28.46 6.78
C ASP A 123 -39.34 -29.54 6.76
N THR A 124 -38.21 -29.33 6.10
CA THR A 124 -37.03 -30.20 6.26
C THR A 124 -36.34 -29.98 7.61
N PRO A 125 -35.86 -31.05 8.30
CA PRO A 125 -35.06 -30.92 9.51
C PRO A 125 -33.85 -30.00 9.27
N LEU A 126 -33.68 -29.01 10.14
CA LEU A 126 -32.58 -28.05 10.05
C LEU A 126 -31.26 -28.74 10.44
N GLU A 127 -30.37 -28.91 9.47
CA GLU A 127 -29.04 -29.48 9.68
C GLU A 127 -28.07 -28.41 10.19
N PRO A 128 -27.27 -28.68 11.25
CA PRO A 128 -26.27 -27.74 11.74
C PRO A 128 -25.05 -27.67 10.81
N LEU A 129 -24.49 -26.47 10.66
CA LEU A 129 -23.19 -26.27 10.03
C LEU A 129 -22.09 -26.91 10.91
N LEU A 130 -21.34 -27.85 10.34
CA LEU A 130 -20.20 -28.46 11.01
C LEU A 130 -19.02 -27.49 11.06
N LEU A 131 -18.40 -27.33 12.23
CA LEU A 131 -17.26 -26.43 12.45
C LEU A 131 -15.96 -27.22 12.72
N PRO A 132 -14.79 -26.70 12.32
CA PRO A 132 -14.58 -25.42 11.63
C PRO A 132 -15.10 -25.44 10.18
N ALA A 133 -15.66 -24.31 9.72
CA ALA A 133 -16.22 -24.18 8.38
C ALA A 133 -15.60 -23.03 7.60
N ARG A 134 -15.11 -23.29 6.38
CA ARG A 134 -14.69 -22.22 5.45
C ARG A 134 -15.92 -21.52 4.88
N ILE A 135 -16.26 -20.39 5.47
CA ILE A 135 -17.44 -19.59 5.12
C ILE A 135 -17.20 -18.65 3.95
N TYR A 136 -15.93 -18.40 3.60
CA TYR A 136 -15.54 -17.59 2.46
C TYR A 136 -14.18 -18.01 1.90
N GLU A 137 -14.05 -17.92 0.58
CA GLU A 137 -12.79 -17.95 -0.14
C GLU A 137 -12.85 -17.04 -1.37
N THR A 138 -11.74 -16.38 -1.66
CA THR A 138 -11.54 -15.61 -2.90
C THR A 138 -11.55 -16.52 -4.13
N ILE A 139 -11.72 -15.93 -5.31
CA ILE A 139 -11.58 -16.65 -6.59
C ILE A 139 -10.12 -17.00 -6.84
N ASN A 140 -9.22 -16.07 -6.53
CA ASN A 140 -7.79 -16.28 -6.56
C ASN A 140 -7.40 -17.40 -5.59
N LYS A 141 -6.50 -18.26 -6.05
CA LYS A 141 -6.09 -19.47 -5.35
C LYS A 141 -5.15 -19.13 -4.19
N MET A 142 -5.33 -19.80 -3.07
CA MET A 142 -4.37 -19.79 -1.96
C MET A 142 -3.13 -20.62 -2.33
N ASP A 143 -1.95 -20.17 -1.92
CA ASP A 143 -0.66 -20.80 -2.21
C ASP A 143 -0.34 -20.83 -3.72
N ASP A 144 -0.60 -19.70 -4.42
CA ASP A 144 -0.53 -19.60 -5.89
C ASP A 144 0.81 -19.13 -6.44
N TYR A 145 1.80 -20.01 -6.37
CA TYR A 145 3.13 -19.79 -6.96
C TYR A 145 3.17 -19.71 -8.50
N ALA A 146 2.02 -19.86 -9.17
CA ALA A 146 1.92 -19.77 -10.63
C ALA A 146 1.40 -18.41 -11.12
N ALA A 147 1.14 -17.46 -10.22
CA ALA A 147 0.71 -16.11 -10.57
C ALA A 147 1.82 -15.33 -11.31
N ASP A 148 1.43 -14.32 -12.09
CA ASP A 148 2.34 -13.61 -13.00
C ASP A 148 3.45 -12.82 -12.28
N ASP A 149 3.14 -12.32 -11.08
CA ASP A 149 4.06 -11.63 -10.14
C ASP A 149 5.00 -12.60 -9.40
N MET A 150 4.77 -13.92 -9.50
CA MET A 150 5.60 -14.96 -8.90
C MET A 150 6.68 -15.49 -9.85
N HIS A 151 6.68 -15.10 -11.12
CA HIS A 151 7.73 -15.47 -12.07
C HIS A 151 9.10 -14.85 -11.71
N TYR A 152 10.18 -15.57 -12.01
CA TYR A 152 11.55 -15.17 -11.73
C TYR A 152 12.53 -15.81 -12.72
N GLY A 153 13.67 -15.16 -12.96
CA GLY A 153 14.77 -15.71 -13.77
C GLY A 153 14.40 -16.10 -15.20
N ASP A 154 13.35 -15.52 -15.76
CA ASP A 154 12.72 -15.91 -17.01
C ASP A 154 12.97 -14.93 -18.16
N LEU A 155 13.57 -13.77 -17.87
CA LEU A 155 13.86 -12.73 -18.85
C LEU A 155 15.35 -12.64 -19.18
N THR A 156 15.64 -12.55 -20.48
CA THR A 156 16.99 -12.23 -20.99
C THR A 156 17.31 -10.76 -20.81
N GLU A 157 18.59 -10.41 -20.84
CA GLU A 157 19.04 -9.00 -20.84
C GLU A 157 18.42 -8.20 -22.00
N ALA A 158 18.32 -8.79 -23.19
CA ALA A 158 17.72 -8.13 -24.34
C ALA A 158 16.23 -7.83 -24.11
N ALA A 159 15.49 -8.76 -23.51
CA ALA A 159 14.09 -8.54 -23.15
C ALA A 159 13.95 -7.40 -22.14
N LEU A 160 14.75 -7.40 -21.06
CA LEU A 160 14.76 -6.34 -20.05
C LEU A 160 15.00 -4.95 -20.67
N LYS A 161 15.99 -4.84 -21.56
CA LYS A 161 16.33 -3.57 -22.20
C LYS A 161 15.32 -3.11 -23.25
N ILE A 162 14.85 -4.02 -24.12
CA ILE A 162 14.02 -3.68 -25.28
C ILE A 162 12.54 -3.56 -24.90
N ARG A 163 12.00 -4.53 -24.14
CA ARG A 163 10.57 -4.57 -23.79
C ARG A 163 10.25 -3.65 -22.62
N TYR A 164 11.08 -3.65 -21.58
CA TYR A 164 10.81 -2.93 -20.33
C TYR A 164 11.64 -1.64 -20.18
N GLY A 165 12.46 -1.29 -21.18
CA GLY A 165 13.27 -0.07 -21.15
C GLY A 165 14.32 -0.05 -20.01
N LEU A 166 14.69 -1.22 -19.49
CA LEU A 166 15.46 -1.36 -18.25
C LEU A 166 16.98 -1.16 -18.49
N THR A 167 17.36 0.04 -18.95
CA THR A 167 18.74 0.38 -19.30
C THR A 167 19.49 1.14 -18.19
N ASN A 168 18.76 1.73 -17.24
CA ASN A 168 19.32 2.49 -16.11
C ASN A 168 18.69 2.00 -14.80
N VAL A 169 19.27 0.96 -14.19
CA VAL A 169 18.73 0.34 -12.96
C VAL A 169 19.35 0.96 -11.71
N SER A 170 20.64 1.28 -11.74
CA SER A 170 21.35 1.92 -10.63
C SER A 170 22.28 3.01 -11.16
N VAL A 171 22.50 4.04 -10.34
CA VAL A 171 23.45 5.12 -10.65
C VAL A 171 24.90 4.62 -10.59
N ASN A 172 25.18 3.69 -9.68
CA ASN A 172 26.54 3.25 -9.36
C ASN A 172 26.81 1.82 -9.83
N ILE A 173 25.80 1.04 -10.19
CA ILE A 173 25.96 -0.36 -10.63
C ILE A 173 25.42 -0.50 -12.05
N ASP A 174 26.26 -0.98 -12.97
CA ASP A 174 25.85 -1.53 -14.25
C ASP A 174 25.87 -3.07 -14.15
N PRO A 175 24.72 -3.69 -13.87
CA PRO A 175 24.64 -5.12 -13.61
C PRO A 175 24.87 -5.95 -14.87
N PHE A 176 24.56 -5.41 -16.05
CA PHE A 176 24.69 -6.12 -17.33
C PHE A 176 26.15 -6.32 -17.73
N ASN A 177 27.00 -5.33 -17.41
CA ASN A 177 28.44 -5.36 -17.70
C ASN A 177 29.29 -5.73 -16.48
N GLY A 178 28.71 -5.92 -15.30
CA GLY A 178 29.44 -6.23 -14.08
C GLY A 178 30.36 -5.09 -13.62
N ILE A 179 29.88 -3.86 -13.70
CA ILE A 179 30.67 -2.67 -13.39
C ILE A 179 30.08 -1.93 -12.18
N LYS A 180 30.93 -1.60 -11.20
CA LYS A 180 30.64 -0.65 -10.12
C LYS A 180 31.38 0.66 -10.37
N LYS A 181 30.66 1.77 -10.20
CA LYS A 181 31.17 3.13 -10.24
C LYS A 181 31.06 3.72 -8.84
N THR A 182 32.19 4.18 -8.31
CA THR A 182 32.25 4.85 -7.02
C THR A 182 32.62 6.31 -7.26
N HIS A 183 31.65 7.21 -7.05
CA HIS A 183 31.86 8.65 -7.10
C HIS A 183 32.41 9.14 -5.76
N ARG A 184 33.42 10.00 -5.79
CA ARG A 184 34.02 10.56 -4.56
C ARG A 184 33.17 11.69 -3.95
N PHE A 185 32.40 12.37 -4.79
CA PHE A 185 31.54 13.50 -4.42
C PHE A 185 30.41 13.64 -5.46
N ALA A 186 29.37 14.42 -5.12
CA ALA A 186 28.28 14.72 -6.05
C ALA A 186 28.81 15.53 -7.25
N GLY A 187 28.54 15.04 -8.47
CA GLY A 187 29.05 15.64 -9.71
C GLY A 187 30.46 15.19 -10.13
N ASP A 188 31.02 14.13 -9.51
CA ASP A 188 32.28 13.52 -9.94
C ASP A 188 32.14 12.95 -11.37
N VAL A 189 32.84 13.58 -12.32
CA VAL A 189 32.82 13.22 -13.74
C VAL A 189 33.75 12.06 -14.09
N ASP A 190 34.62 11.65 -13.16
CA ASP A 190 35.56 10.54 -13.33
C ASP A 190 35.47 9.56 -12.14
N PRO A 191 34.37 8.79 -12.04
CA PRO A 191 34.19 7.82 -10.97
C PRO A 191 35.20 6.69 -11.06
N ARG A 192 35.59 6.15 -9.91
CA ARG A 192 36.38 4.91 -9.87
C ARG A 192 35.54 3.76 -10.42
N VAL A 193 36.07 3.06 -11.41
CA VAL A 193 35.42 1.91 -12.06
C VAL A 193 36.04 0.61 -11.55
N GLU A 194 35.20 -0.31 -11.10
CA GLU A 194 35.59 -1.64 -10.62
C GLU A 194 34.79 -2.71 -11.35
N VAL A 195 35.44 -3.81 -11.75
CA VAL A 195 34.77 -5.00 -12.26
C VAL A 195 34.36 -5.85 -11.08
N ILE A 196 33.07 -6.17 -10.99
CA ILE A 196 32.49 -6.93 -9.88
C ILE A 196 31.87 -8.23 -10.38
N SER A 197 31.81 -9.23 -9.50
CA SER A 197 31.10 -10.47 -9.81
C SER A 197 29.59 -10.25 -9.87
N LEU A 198 28.87 -11.20 -10.47
CA LEU A 198 27.41 -11.20 -10.51
C LEU A 198 26.80 -11.22 -9.09
N GLU A 199 27.40 -12.00 -8.19
CA GLU A 199 27.01 -12.09 -6.79
C GLU A 199 27.21 -10.75 -6.05
N GLN A 200 28.37 -10.11 -6.24
CA GLN A 200 28.63 -8.78 -5.68
C GLN A 200 27.65 -7.74 -6.23
N SER A 201 27.34 -7.79 -7.53
CA SER A 201 26.37 -6.91 -8.14
C SER A 201 24.97 -7.09 -7.56
N ALA A 202 24.53 -8.34 -7.36
CA ALA A 202 23.25 -8.62 -6.72
C ALA A 202 23.21 -8.11 -5.27
N ALA A 203 24.26 -8.36 -4.48
CA ALA A 203 24.35 -7.91 -3.09
C ALA A 203 24.22 -6.38 -2.97
N GLU A 204 24.94 -5.64 -3.81
CA GLU A 204 24.92 -4.17 -3.85
C GLU A 204 23.56 -3.61 -4.32
N LEU A 205 22.89 -4.31 -5.25
CA LEU A 205 21.53 -3.96 -5.67
C LEU A 205 20.51 -4.23 -4.58
N PHE A 206 20.65 -5.30 -3.80
CA PHE A 206 19.81 -5.54 -2.64
C PHE A 206 20.01 -4.52 -1.52
N ASP A 207 21.24 -4.05 -1.30
CA ASP A 207 21.51 -2.94 -0.37
C ASP A 207 20.80 -1.66 -0.85
N GLN A 208 20.91 -1.34 -2.14
CA GLN A 208 20.16 -0.23 -2.72
C GLN A 208 18.64 -0.42 -2.63
N PHE A 209 18.13 -1.64 -2.81
CA PHE A 209 16.71 -1.92 -2.68
C PHE A 209 16.24 -1.61 -1.26
N ARG A 210 16.99 -2.06 -0.25
CA ARG A 210 16.70 -1.72 1.16
C ARG A 210 16.77 -0.22 1.41
N ASP A 211 17.80 0.48 0.94
CA ASP A 211 17.95 1.91 1.17
C ASP A 211 16.84 2.72 0.48
N LEU A 212 16.45 2.33 -0.73
CA LEU A 212 15.32 2.93 -1.44
C LEU A 212 13.99 2.63 -0.72
N SER A 213 13.87 1.48 -0.04
CA SER A 213 12.67 1.11 0.70
C SER A 213 12.43 1.98 1.94
N ASP A 214 13.49 2.56 2.51
CA ASP A 214 13.38 3.44 3.70
C ASP A 214 12.54 4.68 3.39
N ALA A 215 12.60 5.16 2.15
CA ALA A 215 11.75 6.25 1.65
C ALA A 215 10.26 5.87 1.51
N TYR A 216 9.85 4.70 2.00
CA TYR A 216 8.47 4.23 2.02
C TYR A 216 8.05 3.61 3.37
N SER A 217 8.97 3.61 4.34
CA SER A 217 8.82 2.94 5.62
C SER A 217 9.62 3.70 6.66
N TRP A 218 9.29 4.98 6.88
CA TRP A 218 10.09 5.87 7.75
C TRP A 218 9.40 6.29 9.06
N GLN A 219 8.17 5.84 9.32
CA GLN A 219 7.47 6.14 10.58
C GLN A 219 6.58 4.97 11.04
N GLY A 220 6.54 4.75 12.36
CA GLY A 220 5.58 3.85 13.00
C GLY A 220 6.14 2.47 13.35
N GLU A 221 5.31 1.63 13.96
CA GLU A 221 5.71 0.29 14.45
C GLU A 221 6.13 -0.68 13.33
N TYR A 222 5.71 -0.39 12.10
CA TYR A 222 5.93 -1.23 10.92
C TYR A 222 7.19 -0.82 10.10
N GLN A 223 7.94 0.19 10.58
CA GLN A 223 9.06 0.87 9.88
C GLN A 223 10.20 -0.06 9.40
N GLY A 224 10.29 -1.31 9.83
CA GLY A 224 11.32 -2.26 9.41
C GLY A 224 10.83 -3.43 8.54
N LEU A 225 9.52 -3.54 8.32
CA LEU A 225 8.93 -4.76 7.75
C LEU A 225 9.38 -4.97 6.30
N ILE A 226 9.37 -3.91 5.49
CA ILE A 226 9.80 -3.99 4.10
C ILE A 226 11.26 -4.42 3.96
N ARG A 227 12.16 -3.96 4.84
CA ARG A 227 13.57 -4.39 4.85
C ARG A 227 13.71 -5.88 5.18
N LYS A 228 12.89 -6.41 6.10
CA LYS A 228 12.86 -7.85 6.39
C LYS A 228 12.41 -8.64 5.16
N MET A 229 11.40 -8.15 4.45
CA MET A 229 10.86 -8.79 3.25
C MET A 229 11.86 -8.76 2.09
N ILE A 230 12.56 -7.64 1.87
CA ILE A 230 13.66 -7.57 0.90
C ILE A 230 14.81 -8.50 1.29
N THR A 231 15.16 -8.59 2.58
CA THR A 231 16.15 -9.54 3.09
C THR A 231 15.71 -10.99 2.84
N HIS A 232 14.42 -11.26 3.00
CA HIS A 232 13.83 -12.57 2.71
C HIS A 232 13.81 -12.88 1.21
N MET A 233 13.58 -11.90 0.33
CA MET A 233 13.74 -12.09 -1.12
C MET A 233 15.18 -12.51 -1.47
N GLN A 234 16.17 -11.92 -0.79
CA GLN A 234 17.58 -12.19 -1.05
C GLN A 234 18.02 -13.59 -0.58
N HIS A 235 17.45 -14.10 0.52
CA HIS A 235 17.98 -15.29 1.22
C HIS A 235 16.95 -16.41 1.46
N GLY A 236 15.66 -16.15 1.28
CA GLY A 236 14.56 -17.05 1.65
C GLY A 236 14.12 -18.03 0.57
N GLU A 237 14.75 -17.99 -0.61
CA GLU A 237 14.56 -18.96 -1.71
C GLU A 237 13.10 -19.20 -2.12
N GLY A 238 12.24 -18.17 -2.00
CA GLY A 238 10.82 -18.22 -2.37
C GLY A 238 9.91 -18.87 -1.33
N ALA A 239 10.44 -19.25 -0.16
CA ALA A 239 9.63 -19.75 0.95
C ALA A 239 8.62 -18.68 1.42
N PRO A 240 7.43 -19.05 1.92
CA PRO A 240 6.48 -18.07 2.47
C PRO A 240 7.12 -17.21 3.56
N PHE A 241 6.79 -15.92 3.57
CA PHE A 241 7.19 -14.98 4.60
C PHE A 241 6.06 -14.76 5.60
N GLN A 242 6.38 -14.89 6.87
CA GLN A 242 5.49 -14.62 8.00
C GLN A 242 6.22 -13.70 8.98
N ASP A 243 5.51 -12.69 9.48
CA ASP A 243 6.00 -11.83 10.56
C ASP A 243 4.82 -11.46 11.47
N PRO A 244 4.95 -11.55 12.81
CA PRO A 244 3.89 -11.16 13.73
C PRO A 244 3.38 -9.72 13.52
N LEU A 245 4.19 -8.84 12.96
CA LEU A 245 3.78 -7.48 12.61
C LEU A 245 2.77 -7.46 11.45
N LEU A 246 2.87 -8.37 10.48
CA LEU A 246 1.88 -8.52 9.41
C LEU A 246 0.53 -8.98 9.99
N ASP A 247 0.55 -10.01 10.84
CA ASP A 247 -0.64 -10.51 11.53
C ASP A 247 -1.29 -9.41 12.38
N LYS A 248 -0.48 -8.65 13.12
CA LYS A 248 -0.95 -7.53 13.93
C LYS A 248 -1.58 -6.44 13.06
N ALA A 249 -0.89 -5.97 12.02
CA ALA A 249 -1.38 -4.93 11.13
C ALA A 249 -2.71 -5.33 10.49
N MET A 250 -2.81 -6.58 10.03
CA MET A 250 -4.01 -7.09 9.38
C MET A 250 -5.16 -7.25 10.39
N LYS A 251 -4.85 -7.68 11.61
CA LYS A 251 -5.82 -7.74 12.70
C LYS A 251 -6.37 -6.37 13.07
N GLU A 252 -5.51 -5.37 13.20
CA GLU A 252 -5.92 -3.98 13.43
C GLU A 252 -6.80 -3.46 12.29
N ARG A 253 -6.44 -3.75 11.03
CA ARG A 253 -7.22 -3.40 9.85
C ARG A 253 -8.63 -3.99 9.91
N ILE A 254 -8.74 -5.30 10.15
CA ILE A 254 -10.02 -6.01 10.24
C ILE A 254 -10.87 -5.48 11.40
N LEU A 255 -10.27 -5.25 12.57
CA LEU A 255 -10.99 -4.81 13.76
C LEU A 255 -11.42 -3.34 13.68
N ASN A 256 -10.62 -2.48 13.04
CA ASN A 256 -10.89 -1.05 12.96
C ASN A 256 -11.81 -0.66 11.80
N ASP A 257 -12.06 -1.55 10.83
CA ASP A 257 -13.05 -1.31 9.79
C ASP A 257 -14.48 -1.30 10.37
N LYS A 258 -15.00 -0.08 10.56
CA LYS A 258 -16.39 0.17 11.01
C LYS A 258 -17.31 0.56 9.85
N SER A 259 -16.83 0.48 8.62
CA SER A 259 -17.62 0.84 7.44
C SER A 259 -18.77 -0.13 7.24
N ALA A 260 -19.74 0.28 6.42
CA ALA A 260 -20.78 -0.62 5.98
C ALA A 260 -20.22 -1.85 5.25
N GLU A 261 -19.05 -1.73 4.62
CA GLU A 261 -18.42 -2.74 3.77
C GLU A 261 -17.50 -3.70 4.53
N SER A 262 -17.46 -3.64 5.87
CA SER A 262 -16.63 -4.52 6.69
C SER A 262 -17.07 -5.99 6.61
N SER A 263 -16.17 -6.85 6.15
CA SER A 263 -16.38 -8.31 6.10
C SER A 263 -16.71 -8.87 7.49
N LEU A 264 -16.02 -8.42 8.53
CA LEU A 264 -16.25 -8.87 9.90
C LEU A 264 -17.64 -8.46 10.41
N LEU A 265 -18.08 -7.24 10.11
CA LEU A 265 -19.42 -6.79 10.49
C LEU A 265 -20.52 -7.51 9.71
N ARG A 266 -20.29 -7.88 8.44
CA ARG A 266 -21.22 -8.73 7.68
C ARG A 266 -21.33 -10.12 8.28
N ILE A 267 -20.22 -10.78 8.58
CA ILE A 267 -20.21 -12.09 9.24
C ILE A 267 -20.97 -12.02 10.56
N LYS A 268 -20.66 -11.01 11.39
CA LYS A 268 -21.35 -10.76 12.66
C LYS A 268 -22.86 -10.58 12.48
N LYS A 269 -23.29 -9.86 11.45
CA LYS A 269 -24.72 -9.62 11.15
C LYS A 269 -25.42 -10.92 10.75
N ILE A 270 -24.81 -11.72 9.87
CA ILE A 270 -25.37 -13.01 9.44
C ILE A 270 -25.53 -13.95 10.63
N LEU A 271 -24.51 -14.05 11.49
CA LEU A 271 -24.62 -14.84 12.72
C LEU A 271 -25.75 -14.36 13.63
N ALA A 272 -25.91 -13.04 13.80
CA ALA A 272 -26.98 -12.49 14.63
C ALA A 272 -28.40 -12.78 14.09
N GLU A 273 -28.56 -12.82 12.76
CA GLU A 273 -29.86 -12.96 12.10
C GLU A 273 -30.26 -14.41 11.84
N PHE A 274 -29.29 -15.32 11.62
CA PHE A 274 -29.56 -16.67 11.11
C PHE A 274 -29.20 -17.80 12.09
N VAL A 275 -28.56 -17.51 13.23
CA VAL A 275 -28.41 -18.51 14.30
C VAL A 275 -29.78 -18.92 14.84
N ILE A 276 -30.01 -20.23 14.98
CA ILE A 276 -31.21 -20.77 15.61
C ILE A 276 -30.92 -20.86 17.10
N TYR A 277 -31.16 -19.75 17.82
CA TYR A 277 -30.76 -19.60 19.22
C TYR A 277 -31.35 -20.64 20.17
N LYS A 278 -32.59 -21.10 19.89
CA LYS A 278 -33.27 -22.11 20.69
C LYS A 278 -32.58 -23.48 20.62
N GLU A 279 -32.12 -23.85 19.43
CA GLU A 279 -31.51 -25.16 19.16
C GLU A 279 -29.96 -25.10 19.24
N GLY A 280 -29.39 -23.89 19.30
CA GLY A 280 -27.97 -23.67 19.58
C GLY A 280 -27.04 -23.94 18.40
N PHE A 281 -27.47 -23.68 17.16
CA PHE A 281 -26.62 -23.86 15.98
C PHE A 281 -26.91 -22.87 14.84
N PHE A 282 -25.97 -22.77 13.90
CA PHE A 282 -26.15 -22.08 12.62
C PHE A 282 -26.55 -23.08 11.53
N PRO A 283 -27.63 -22.86 10.75
CA PRO A 283 -28.11 -23.84 9.79
C PRO A 283 -27.22 -23.95 8.55
N LEU A 284 -26.87 -25.17 8.15
CA LEU A 284 -26.02 -25.48 6.99
C LEU A 284 -26.55 -24.85 5.70
N ALA A 285 -27.86 -24.91 5.48
CA ALA A 285 -28.51 -24.33 4.30
C ALA A 285 -28.30 -22.81 4.17
N SER A 286 -27.96 -22.10 5.25
CA SER A 286 -27.67 -20.67 5.25
C SER A 286 -26.19 -20.33 5.08
N MET A 287 -25.31 -21.33 4.94
CA MET A 287 -23.87 -21.10 4.78
C MET A 287 -23.54 -20.22 3.56
N GLY A 288 -24.30 -20.37 2.47
CA GLY A 288 -24.11 -19.57 1.25
C GLY A 288 -24.27 -18.06 1.46
N LEU A 289 -24.96 -17.62 2.51
CA LEU A 289 -25.16 -16.21 2.84
C LEU A 289 -23.85 -15.48 3.14
N PHE A 290 -22.87 -16.15 3.74
CA PHE A 290 -21.56 -15.54 4.00
C PHE A 290 -20.88 -15.16 2.70
N LYS A 291 -20.82 -16.10 1.74
CA LYS A 291 -20.20 -15.87 0.44
C LYS A 291 -20.88 -14.74 -0.33
N SER A 292 -22.21 -14.76 -0.44
CA SER A 292 -22.97 -13.72 -1.11
C SER A 292 -22.78 -12.35 -0.43
N ALA A 293 -22.88 -12.27 0.90
CA ALA A 293 -22.77 -10.99 1.58
C ALA A 293 -21.39 -10.35 1.47
N ILE A 294 -20.33 -11.16 1.47
CA ILE A 294 -18.96 -10.67 1.35
C ILE A 294 -18.67 -10.24 -0.10
N ASN A 295 -19.12 -11.01 -1.10
CA ASN A 295 -18.92 -10.65 -2.51
C ASN A 295 -19.71 -9.41 -2.93
N ASP A 296 -20.96 -9.30 -2.49
CA ASP A 296 -21.87 -8.27 -2.99
C ASP A 296 -21.78 -6.94 -2.21
N TYR A 297 -21.34 -7.00 -0.94
CA TYR A 297 -21.47 -5.88 0.00
C TYR A 297 -20.29 -5.74 0.97
N SER A 298 -19.11 -6.27 0.63
CA SER A 298 -17.90 -6.05 1.42
C SER A 298 -16.70 -5.71 0.58
N LYS A 299 -15.73 -5.06 1.24
CA LYS A 299 -14.36 -4.96 0.77
C LYS A 299 -13.49 -5.80 1.70
N LEU A 300 -12.75 -6.75 1.13
CA LEU A 300 -11.78 -7.52 1.90
C LEU A 300 -10.68 -6.59 2.44
N PRO A 301 -10.13 -6.88 3.63
CA PRO A 301 -9.13 -6.05 4.25
C PRO A 301 -7.84 -6.07 3.41
N LYS A 302 -7.36 -4.89 3.02
CA LYS A 302 -6.10 -4.71 2.28
C LYS A 302 -5.39 -3.42 2.68
N PHE A 303 -4.10 -3.35 2.38
CA PHE A 303 -3.23 -2.22 2.72
C PHE A 303 -3.03 -1.26 1.55
N ASN A 304 -4.11 -0.74 0.98
CA ASN A 304 -4.04 0.11 -0.21
C ASN A 304 -4.16 1.61 0.08
N ASN A 305 -4.27 2.01 1.36
CA ASN A 305 -4.45 3.41 1.69
C ASN A 305 -3.11 4.10 1.99
N LEU A 306 -3.10 5.42 1.89
CA LEU A 306 -1.86 6.20 1.97
C LEU A 306 -1.14 6.06 3.31
N VAL A 307 -1.87 5.81 4.41
CA VAL A 307 -1.30 5.54 5.74
C VAL A 307 -0.46 4.27 5.74
N ASP A 308 -0.85 3.26 4.96
CA ASP A 308 -0.06 2.05 4.77
C ASP A 308 1.18 2.31 3.92
N ARG A 309 1.11 3.21 2.94
CA ARG A 309 2.25 3.54 2.06
C ARG A 309 3.37 4.31 2.75
N ILE A 310 3.08 5.02 3.85
CA ILE A 310 4.07 5.80 4.63
C ILE A 310 4.69 5.02 5.79
N ASN A 311 4.04 3.93 6.25
CA ASN A 311 4.53 3.09 7.34
C ASN A 311 5.16 1.77 6.85
N GLY A 312 5.34 1.62 5.53
CA GLY A 312 5.94 0.46 4.88
C GLY A 312 4.95 -0.64 4.47
N LEU A 313 3.72 -0.65 4.98
CA LEU A 313 2.76 -1.72 4.71
C LEU A 313 2.25 -1.73 3.27
N GLY A 314 2.09 -0.58 2.63
CA GLY A 314 1.54 -0.49 1.26
C GLY A 314 2.51 -0.88 0.15
N ILE A 315 3.82 -0.96 0.45
CA ILE A 315 4.82 -1.58 -0.44
C ILE A 315 5.07 -3.04 -0.04
N SER A 316 4.94 -3.36 1.25
CA SER A 316 5.06 -4.74 1.75
C SER A 316 3.92 -5.63 1.25
N VAL A 317 2.70 -5.10 1.24
CA VAL A 317 1.46 -5.78 0.87
C VAL A 317 0.61 -4.77 0.09
N HIS A 318 0.71 -4.78 -1.24
CA HIS A 318 0.12 -3.74 -2.08
C HIS A 318 -1.37 -4.00 -2.36
N ASP A 319 -1.78 -5.27 -2.45
CA ASP A 319 -3.17 -5.73 -2.47
C ASP A 319 -3.30 -7.00 -1.60
N THR A 320 -4.36 -7.79 -1.74
CA THR A 320 -4.39 -9.15 -1.20
C THR A 320 -4.74 -10.10 -2.32
N TRP A 321 -3.82 -10.99 -2.68
CA TRP A 321 -4.04 -12.02 -3.69
C TRP A 321 -5.17 -12.97 -3.31
N ALA A 322 -5.11 -13.58 -2.12
CA ALA A 322 -6.07 -14.59 -1.69
C ALA A 322 -6.52 -14.42 -0.23
N THR A 323 -7.77 -14.79 0.07
CA THR A 323 -8.31 -14.76 1.43
C THR A 323 -9.22 -15.96 1.67
N HIS A 324 -8.96 -16.70 2.74
CA HIS A 324 -9.92 -17.64 3.34
C HIS A 324 -10.43 -17.09 4.65
N ILE A 325 -11.73 -17.23 4.89
CA ILE A 325 -12.34 -16.93 6.18
C ILE A 325 -13.02 -18.19 6.70
N VAL A 326 -12.64 -18.59 7.91
CA VAL A 326 -13.15 -19.77 8.58
C VAL A 326 -13.89 -19.35 9.84
N LEU A 327 -15.11 -19.86 9.98
CA LEU A 327 -15.80 -19.86 11.26
C LEU A 327 -15.25 -21.04 12.06
N GLU A 328 -14.35 -20.73 12.99
CA GLU A 328 -13.58 -21.73 13.73
C GLU A 328 -14.45 -22.39 14.81
N SER A 329 -15.20 -21.57 15.56
CA SER A 329 -16.14 -22.03 16.58
C SER A 329 -17.33 -21.08 16.72
N LEU A 330 -18.44 -21.63 17.20
CA LEU A 330 -19.68 -20.91 17.48
C LEU A 330 -20.35 -21.53 18.71
N GLU A 331 -20.44 -20.76 19.78
CA GLU A 331 -21.15 -21.10 21.01
C GLU A 331 -22.39 -20.22 21.15
N ILE A 332 -23.53 -20.83 21.47
CA ILE A 332 -24.78 -20.12 21.75
C ILE A 332 -25.10 -20.30 23.22
N LYS A 333 -25.20 -19.19 23.95
CA LYS A 333 -25.53 -19.17 25.38
C LYS A 333 -26.34 -17.93 25.73
N ASP A 334 -27.37 -18.08 26.54
CA ASP A 334 -28.19 -16.97 27.07
C ASP A 334 -28.68 -16.00 25.96
N ASN A 335 -29.16 -16.56 24.84
CA ASN A 335 -29.61 -15.82 23.65
C ASN A 335 -28.53 -14.91 23.01
N ARG A 336 -27.25 -15.27 23.19
CA ARG A 336 -26.08 -14.65 22.59
C ARG A 336 -25.26 -15.69 21.85
N PHE A 337 -24.60 -15.26 20.78
CA PHE A 337 -23.56 -16.06 20.16
C PHE A 337 -22.18 -15.53 20.52
N TYR A 338 -21.22 -16.44 20.59
CA TYR A 338 -19.79 -16.19 20.72
C TYR A 338 -19.11 -17.00 19.63
N ALA A 339 -18.37 -16.34 18.75
CA ALA A 339 -17.72 -16.99 17.63
C ALA A 339 -16.25 -16.60 17.54
N VAL A 340 -15.44 -17.57 17.12
CA VAL A 340 -14.06 -17.36 16.68
C VAL A 340 -14.05 -17.40 15.16
N VAL A 341 -13.55 -16.34 14.54
CA VAL A 341 -13.40 -16.24 13.08
C VAL A 341 -11.92 -16.07 12.79
N THR A 342 -11.40 -16.91 11.89
CA THR A 342 -10.01 -16.85 11.45
C THR A 342 -9.95 -16.41 10.00
N TYR A 343 -9.02 -15.50 9.70
CA TYR A 343 -8.67 -15.07 8.36
C TYR A 343 -7.27 -15.60 8.04
N ARG A 344 -7.16 -16.26 6.89
CA ARG A 344 -5.89 -16.60 6.26
C ARG A 344 -5.78 -15.76 4.99
N ILE A 345 -4.86 -14.81 4.96
CA ILE A 345 -4.73 -13.83 3.89
C ILE A 345 -3.32 -13.93 3.31
N GLN A 346 -3.24 -13.94 1.99
CA GLN A 346 -1.98 -13.97 1.27
C GLN A 346 -1.90 -12.84 0.25
N ASP A 347 -0.69 -12.34 0.06
CA ASP A 347 -0.30 -11.47 -1.06
C ASP A 347 1.06 -11.91 -1.61
N HIS A 348 1.44 -11.43 -2.78
CA HIS A 348 2.72 -11.77 -3.39
C HIS A 348 3.72 -10.62 -3.25
N PHE A 349 4.94 -10.94 -2.80
CA PHE A 349 6.07 -10.03 -2.89
C PHE A 349 6.83 -10.30 -4.19
N GLY A 350 6.30 -9.75 -5.28
CA GLY A 350 6.89 -9.81 -6.61
C GLY A 350 6.23 -8.81 -7.55
N LEU A 351 6.86 -8.58 -8.70
CA LEU A 351 6.37 -7.70 -9.75
C LEU A 351 6.05 -8.50 -11.02
N ASP A 352 4.94 -8.17 -11.66
CA ASP A 352 4.53 -8.77 -12.93
C ASP A 352 4.95 -7.91 -14.14
N ASP A 353 4.54 -8.34 -15.34
CA ASP A 353 4.78 -7.58 -16.58
C ASP A 353 4.03 -6.24 -16.60
N THR A 354 2.86 -6.16 -15.97
CA THR A 354 2.01 -4.98 -15.90
C THR A 354 2.68 -3.90 -15.07
N ASP A 355 3.18 -4.26 -13.88
CA ASP A 355 3.89 -3.37 -12.97
C ASP A 355 5.14 -2.77 -13.62
N ALA A 356 5.91 -3.61 -14.34
CA ALA A 356 7.16 -3.20 -14.97
C ALA A 356 6.98 -2.37 -16.25
N LEU A 357 5.79 -2.40 -16.86
CA LEU A 357 5.44 -1.59 -18.03
C LEU A 357 4.66 -0.32 -17.65
N ASP A 358 4.18 -0.22 -16.42
CA ASP A 358 3.49 0.95 -15.92
C ASP A 358 4.47 2.14 -15.81
N PRO A 359 4.21 3.25 -16.54
CA PRO A 359 5.11 4.42 -16.54
C PRO A 359 5.30 5.05 -15.16
N PHE A 360 4.30 4.97 -14.28
CA PHE A 360 4.35 5.49 -12.93
C PHE A 360 5.21 4.62 -12.01
N TYR A 361 5.23 3.30 -12.16
CA TYR A 361 6.06 2.43 -11.34
C TYR A 361 7.53 2.44 -11.81
N ILE A 362 7.77 2.27 -13.12
CA ILE A 362 9.13 2.10 -13.65
C ILE A 362 10.02 3.36 -13.53
N GLN A 363 9.42 4.55 -13.36
CA GLN A 363 10.19 5.77 -13.09
C GLN A 363 10.91 5.70 -11.73
N PHE A 364 10.37 4.99 -10.74
CA PHE A 364 11.03 4.84 -9.45
C PHE A 364 12.11 3.76 -9.51
N ARG A 365 13.27 4.04 -8.92
CA ARG A 365 14.41 3.12 -8.98
C ARG A 365 14.14 1.82 -8.23
N ILE A 366 13.35 1.88 -7.16
CA ILE A 366 13.02 0.71 -6.34
C ILE A 366 12.41 -0.41 -7.18
N PHE A 367 11.42 -0.11 -8.03
CA PHE A 367 10.76 -1.10 -8.88
C PHE A 367 11.68 -1.60 -10.00
N ARG A 368 12.54 -0.73 -10.57
CA ARG A 368 13.56 -1.15 -11.55
C ARG A 368 14.57 -2.14 -10.97
N VAL A 369 15.05 -1.87 -9.75
CA VAL A 369 15.99 -2.74 -9.02
C VAL A 369 15.32 -4.07 -8.67
N TRP A 370 14.11 -4.00 -8.10
CA TRP A 370 13.32 -5.17 -7.73
C TRP A 370 13.05 -6.07 -8.94
N PHE A 371 12.51 -5.50 -10.03
CA PHE A 371 12.19 -6.27 -11.24
C PHE A 371 13.43 -6.91 -11.86
N LEU A 372 14.58 -6.20 -11.87
CA LEU A 372 15.84 -6.78 -12.34
C LEU A 372 16.28 -7.98 -11.48
N LEU A 373 16.31 -7.80 -10.15
CA LEU A 373 16.72 -8.85 -9.20
C LEU A 373 15.83 -10.09 -9.35
N GLN A 374 14.53 -9.89 -9.57
CA GLN A 374 13.56 -10.97 -9.72
C GLN A 374 13.65 -11.68 -11.08
N ARG A 375 13.54 -10.93 -12.19
CA ARG A 375 13.22 -11.50 -13.51
C ARG A 375 14.43 -11.82 -14.37
N TRP A 376 15.59 -11.19 -14.12
CA TRP A 376 16.75 -11.45 -14.97
C TRP A 376 17.26 -12.87 -14.78
N GLU A 377 17.39 -13.64 -15.88
CA GLU A 377 17.85 -15.03 -15.89
C GLU A 377 19.19 -15.27 -15.18
N LYS A 378 20.03 -14.24 -15.07
CA LYS A 378 21.31 -14.33 -14.36
C LYS A 378 21.17 -14.15 -12.85
N TYR A 379 20.15 -13.43 -12.37
CA TYR A 379 19.88 -13.26 -10.94
C TYR A 379 18.83 -14.25 -10.44
N GLY A 380 17.61 -14.17 -10.96
CA GLY A 380 16.52 -15.10 -10.65
C GLY A 380 16.15 -15.21 -9.18
N PHE A 381 16.23 -14.12 -8.40
CA PHE A 381 15.78 -14.14 -7.00
C PHE A 381 14.27 -14.33 -6.95
N LYS A 382 13.83 -15.31 -6.17
CA LYS A 382 12.43 -15.73 -6.16
C LYS A 382 11.57 -14.73 -5.39
N SER A 383 10.47 -14.34 -6.02
CA SER A 383 9.30 -13.80 -5.32
C SER A 383 8.79 -14.80 -4.29
N PHE A 384 8.01 -14.33 -3.33
CA PHE A 384 7.45 -15.18 -2.29
C PHE A 384 6.05 -14.73 -1.87
N ILE A 385 5.33 -15.65 -1.26
CA ILE A 385 4.02 -15.38 -0.66
C ILE A 385 4.23 -14.74 0.71
N THR A 386 3.55 -13.64 0.97
CA THR A 386 3.38 -13.07 2.30
C THR A 386 2.14 -13.67 2.92
N GLU A 387 2.24 -14.12 4.16
CA GLU A 387 1.14 -14.81 4.85
C GLU A 387 0.76 -14.03 6.11
N MET A 388 -0.55 -13.75 6.22
CA MET A 388 -1.17 -13.05 7.34
C MET A 388 -2.28 -13.94 7.93
N ASN A 389 -2.14 -14.28 9.21
CA ASN A 389 -3.08 -15.10 9.95
C ASN A 389 -3.71 -14.30 11.09
N VAL A 390 -5.03 -14.14 11.05
CA VAL A 390 -5.75 -13.32 12.03
C VAL A 390 -6.88 -14.10 12.67
N GLU A 391 -6.82 -14.26 13.99
CA GLU A 391 -7.95 -14.71 14.81
C GLU A 391 -8.68 -13.49 15.43
N VAL A 392 -9.99 -13.42 15.21
CA VAL A 392 -10.89 -12.46 15.87
C VAL A 392 -12.02 -13.17 16.61
N ARG A 393 -12.34 -12.66 17.80
CA ARG A 393 -13.47 -13.13 18.60
C ARG A 393 -14.61 -12.13 18.50
N ILE A 394 -15.78 -12.60 18.11
CA ILE A 394 -16.97 -11.76 17.97
C ILE A 394 -18.12 -12.32 18.80
N SER A 395 -18.98 -11.44 19.28
CA SER A 395 -20.21 -11.81 19.97
C SER A 395 -21.35 -10.89 19.57
N GLY A 396 -22.57 -11.41 19.67
CA GLY A 396 -23.79 -10.70 19.33
C GLY A 396 -25.02 -11.39 19.89
N MET A 397 -26.19 -10.82 19.62
CA MET A 397 -27.48 -11.33 20.06
C MET A 397 -28.51 -11.12 18.96
N HIS A 398 -29.60 -11.88 19.01
CA HIS A 398 -30.72 -11.71 18.09
C HIS A 398 -31.24 -10.26 18.19
N ARG A 399 -31.45 -9.61 17.04
CA ARG A 399 -32.02 -8.26 16.98
C ARG A 399 -33.52 -8.23 17.11
#